data_AF-A0A4Y2IUP0-F1
#
_entry.id   AF-A0A4Y2IUP0-F1
#
_cell.length_a   1.000
_cell.length_b   1.000
_cell.length_c   1.000
_cell.angle_alpha   90.00
_cell.angle_beta   90.00
_cell.angle_gamma   90.00
#
_symmetry.space_group_name_H-M   'P 1'
#
loop_
_entity.id
_entity.type
_entity.pdbx_description
1 polymer ?
#
loop_
_entity_poly.entity_id
_entity_poly.type
_entity_poly.pdbx_seq_one_letter_code
_entity_poly.pdbx_strand_id
1 'polypeptide(L)'
;MEPGISQRTPASKKWISPQPNLQEEQLVIMKEGNKPLHWNLARINKAIPGEDGLVRVVEVKTSAGVFRRAISKVVPLPYVPA
;
A
#
# COMPACT_ATOMS: atom_id res chain seq x y z
N MET A 1 12.17 50.71 -7.87
CA MET A 1 11.59 49.63 -8.72
C MET A 1 12.28 48.35 -8.29
N GLU A 2 11.77 47.68 -7.26
CA GLU A 2 12.42 46.49 -6.70
C GLU A 2 12.24 45.26 -7.61
N PRO A 3 13.31 44.52 -7.95
CA PRO A 3 13.18 43.30 -8.73
C PRO A 3 12.61 42.16 -7.88
N GLY A 4 11.49 41.59 -8.33
CA GLY A 4 10.79 40.50 -7.66
C GLY A 4 11.64 39.23 -7.55
N ILE A 5 11.92 38.82 -6.31
CA ILE A 5 12.58 37.56 -5.99
C ILE A 5 11.54 36.43 -6.14
N SER A 6 11.51 35.79 -7.31
CA SER A 6 10.72 34.57 -7.52
C SER A 6 11.37 33.41 -6.77
N GLN A 7 10.90 33.15 -5.55
CA GLN A 7 11.40 32.03 -4.74
C GLN A 7 10.94 30.71 -5.35
N ARG A 8 11.88 29.95 -5.94
CA ARG A 8 11.71 28.53 -6.24
C ARG A 8 11.64 27.77 -4.93
N THR A 9 10.48 27.22 -4.59
CA THR A 9 10.32 26.31 -3.46
C THR A 9 11.16 25.04 -3.71
N PRO A 10 11.96 24.57 -2.73
CA PRO A 10 12.68 23.31 -2.89
C PRO A 10 11.67 22.17 -2.99
N ALA A 11 11.78 21.36 -4.05
CA ALA A 11 11.03 20.12 -4.19
C ALA A 11 11.36 19.23 -2.99
N SER A 12 10.43 19.13 -2.04
CA SER A 12 10.57 18.25 -0.89
C SER A 12 10.79 16.84 -1.41
N LYS A 13 11.99 16.28 -1.17
CA LYS A 13 12.27 14.86 -1.39
C LYS A 13 11.33 14.11 -0.45
N LYS A 14 10.17 13.70 -0.97
CA LYS A 14 9.25 12.80 -0.26
C LYS A 14 10.08 11.58 0.15
N TRP A 15 10.17 11.34 1.46
CA TRP A 15 10.84 10.19 2.04
C TRP A 15 10.13 8.90 1.57
N ILE A 16 10.56 8.38 0.43
CA ILE A 16 10.08 7.13 -0.15
C ILE A 16 11.16 6.11 0.17
N SER A 17 10.93 5.32 1.22
CA SER A 17 11.75 4.14 1.46
C SER A 17 11.23 3.02 0.57
N PRO A 18 12.07 2.37 -0.25
CA PRO A 18 11.66 1.18 -0.98
C PRO A 18 11.21 0.12 0.03
N GLN A 19 9.98 -0.36 -0.12
CA GLN A 19 9.45 -1.47 0.68
C GLN A 19 9.52 -2.75 -0.14
N PRO A 20 9.76 -3.91 0.50
CA PRO A 20 9.67 -5.19 -0.17
C PRO A 20 8.26 -5.41 -0.72
N ASN A 21 8.17 -6.17 -1.82
CA ASN A 21 6.89 -6.60 -2.36
C ASN A 21 6.11 -7.41 -1.32
N LEU A 22 4.79 -7.25 -1.33
CA LEU A 22 3.90 -8.08 -0.52
C LEU A 22 3.97 -9.54 -0.95
N GLN A 23 3.96 -10.45 0.03
CA GLN A 23 4.10 -11.88 -0.20
C GLN A 23 2.79 -12.63 0.03
N GLU A 24 2.67 -13.80 -0.60
CA GLU A 24 1.57 -14.74 -0.36
C GLU A 24 1.57 -15.17 1.12
N GLU A 25 0.39 -15.54 1.64
CA GLU A 25 0.15 -15.92 3.04
C GLU A 25 0.33 -14.79 4.07
N GLN A 26 0.78 -13.61 3.67
CA GLN A 26 0.96 -12.48 4.58
C GLN A 26 -0.38 -11.89 5.05
N LEU A 27 -0.47 -11.55 6.33
CA LEU A 27 -1.63 -10.84 6.89
C LEU A 27 -1.57 -9.35 6.56
N VAL A 28 -2.72 -8.82 6.13
CA VAL A 28 -2.90 -7.42 5.75
C VAL A 28 -4.24 -6.89 6.25
N ILE A 29 -4.30 -5.58 6.48
CA ILE A 29 -5.54 -4.83 6.70
C ILE A 29 -5.96 -4.18 5.38
N MET A 30 -7.22 -4.34 4.99
CA MET A 30 -7.79 -3.64 3.86
C MET A 30 -8.37 -2.29 4.26
N LYS A 31 -8.04 -1.25 3.48
CA LYS A 31 -8.57 0.11 3.62
C LYS A 31 -9.81 0.29 2.75
N GLU A 32 -10.99 0.00 3.30
CA GLU A 32 -12.28 0.24 2.64
C GLU A 32 -12.79 1.66 2.97
N GLY A 33 -13.02 2.48 1.94
CA GLY A 33 -13.18 3.94 2.11
C GLY A 33 -14.47 4.41 2.78
N ASN A 34 -15.45 3.52 2.98
CA ASN A 34 -16.80 3.91 3.37
C ASN A 34 -17.06 3.86 4.89
N LYS A 35 -16.14 3.30 5.69
CA LYS A 35 -16.32 3.14 7.13
C LYS A 35 -15.02 3.43 7.87
N PRO A 36 -14.92 4.53 8.65
CA PRO A 36 -13.67 4.98 9.25
C PRO A 36 -13.08 4.04 10.31
N LEU A 37 -13.90 3.15 10.90
CA LEU A 37 -13.50 2.20 11.94
C LEU A 37 -13.53 0.74 11.46
N HIS A 38 -13.67 0.51 10.16
CA HIS A 38 -13.80 -0.84 9.62
C HIS A 38 -12.48 -1.27 8.96
N TRP A 39 -11.65 -1.96 9.72
CA TRP A 39 -10.36 -2.48 9.30
C TRP A 39 -10.47 -3.96 9.02
N ASN A 40 -10.77 -4.31 7.76
CA ASN A 40 -10.96 -5.70 7.38
C ASN A 40 -9.62 -6.43 7.35
N LEU A 41 -9.45 -7.41 8.24
CA LEU A 41 -8.31 -8.32 8.21
C LEU A 41 -8.45 -9.28 7.03
N ALA A 42 -7.37 -9.44 6.28
CA ALA A 42 -7.29 -10.32 5.14
C ALA A 42 -5.93 -11.01 5.09
N ARG A 43 -5.87 -12.13 4.37
CA ARG A 43 -4.61 -12.79 4.01
C ARG A 43 -4.37 -12.63 2.53
N ILE A 44 -3.14 -12.36 2.12
CA ILE A 44 -2.79 -12.36 0.70
C ILE A 44 -2.87 -13.79 0.19
N ASN A 45 -3.76 -14.00 -0.78
CA ASN A 45 -3.90 -15.25 -1.51
C ASN A 45 -2.91 -15.34 -2.67
N LYS A 46 -2.67 -14.22 -3.37
CA LYS A 46 -1.75 -14.13 -4.49
C LYS A 46 -1.20 -12.72 -4.67
N ALA A 47 0.09 -12.60 -4.93
CA ALA A 47 0.72 -11.35 -5.36
C ALA A 47 0.84 -11.29 -6.89
N ILE A 48 0.41 -10.18 -7.50
CA ILE A 48 0.42 -10.01 -8.96
C ILE A 48 1.43 -8.92 -9.32
N PRO A 49 2.64 -9.29 -9.77
CA PRO A 49 3.64 -8.33 -10.22
C PRO A 49 3.23 -7.69 -11.56
N GLY A 50 3.63 -6.44 -11.76
CA GLY A 50 3.59 -5.77 -13.05
C GLY A 50 4.80 -6.11 -13.93
N GLU A 51 4.87 -5.47 -15.09
CA GLU A 51 6.00 -5.61 -16.04
C GLU A 51 7.34 -5.16 -15.46
N ASP A 52 7.30 -4.27 -14.46
CA ASP A 52 8.46 -3.77 -13.70
C ASP A 52 8.89 -4.70 -12.55
N GLY A 53 8.24 -5.85 -12.37
CA GLY A 53 8.50 -6.79 -11.29
C GLY A 53 7.98 -6.33 -9.91
N LEU A 54 7.31 -5.18 -9.83
CA LEU A 54 6.72 -4.66 -8.61
C LEU A 54 5.28 -5.13 -8.45
N VAL A 55 4.91 -5.54 -7.23
CA VAL A 55 3.53 -5.96 -6.94
C VAL A 55 2.65 -4.72 -6.85
N ARG A 56 1.74 -4.55 -7.81
CA ARG A 56 0.78 -3.42 -7.83
C ARG A 56 -0.60 -3.83 -7.36
N VAL A 57 -0.94 -5.11 -7.53
CA VAL A 57 -2.23 -5.69 -7.17
C VAL A 57 -2.00 -6.99 -6.41
N VAL A 58 -2.79 -7.19 -5.36
CA VAL A 58 -2.86 -8.43 -4.60
C VAL A 58 -4.27 -8.97 -4.63
N GLU A 59 -4.37 -10.29 -4.64
CA GLU A 59 -5.59 -11.00 -4.34
C GLU A 59 -5.60 -11.30 -2.84
N VAL A 60 -6.64 -10.85 -2.15
CA VAL A 60 -6.79 -10.97 -0.71
C VAL A 60 -8.00 -11.82 -0.38
N LYS A 61 -7.82 -12.75 0.55
CA LYS A 61 -8.86 -13.63 1.08
C LYS A 61 -9.35 -13.11 2.41
N THR A 62 -10.65 -12.91 2.52
CA THR A 62 -11.37 -12.53 3.74
C THR A 62 -12.44 -13.55 4.04
N SER A 63 -13.13 -13.40 5.17
CA SER A 63 -14.32 -14.21 5.50
C SER A 63 -15.46 -14.06 4.48
N ALA A 64 -15.53 -12.92 3.79
CA ALA A 64 -16.56 -12.65 2.79
C ALA A 64 -16.22 -13.22 1.40
N GLY A 65 -14.97 -13.60 1.15
CA GLY A 65 -14.54 -14.13 -0.15
C GLY A 65 -13.17 -13.64 -0.57
N VAL A 66 -12.91 -13.69 -1.87
CA VAL A 66 -11.62 -13.34 -2.46
C VAL A 66 -11.78 -12.08 -3.32
N PHE A 67 -10.93 -11.08 -3.08
CA PHE A 67 -11.03 -9.77 -3.71
C PHE A 67 -9.68 -9.35 -4.28
N ARG A 68 -9.67 -8.65 -5.41
CA ARG A 68 -8.48 -7.97 -5.94
C ARG A 68 -8.41 -6.54 -5.40
N ARG A 69 -7.25 -6.17 -4.86
CA ARG A 69 -7.00 -4.83 -4.31
C ARG A 69 -5.62 -4.33 -4.73
N ALA A 70 -5.55 -3.04 -5.05
CA ALA A 70 -4.26 -2.37 -5.25
C ALA A 70 -3.46 -2.36 -3.95
N ILE A 71 -2.13 -2.39 -4.02
CA ILE A 71 -1.27 -2.36 -2.83
C ILE A 71 -1.50 -1.12 -1.95
N SER A 72 -1.93 0.00 -2.54
CA SER A 72 -2.27 1.24 -1.82
C SER A 72 -3.54 1.14 -0.95
N LYS A 73 -4.31 0.06 -1.11
CA LYS A 73 -5.54 -0.23 -0.36
C LYS A 73 -5.35 -1.34 0.67
N VAL A 74 -4.14 -1.85 0.83
CA VAL A 74 -3.80 -2.84 1.84
C VAL A 74 -2.62 -2.36 2.67
N VAL A 75 -2.57 -2.76 3.93
CA VAL A 75 -1.49 -2.41 4.85
C VAL A 75 -0.99 -3.71 5.48
N PRO A 76 0.30 -4.06 5.31
CA PRO A 76 0.86 -5.25 5.91
C PRO A 76 0.89 -5.15 7.43
N LEU A 77 0.52 -6.23 8.13
CA LEU A 77 0.68 -6.30 9.57
C LEU A 77 2.14 -6.65 9.94
N PRO A 78 2.65 -6.14 11.07
CA PRO A 78 3.95 -6.54 11.57
C PRO A 78 3.90 -8.03 11.92
N TYR A 79 4.70 -8.84 11.24
CA TYR A 79 4.91 -10.23 11.59
C TYR A 79 5.94 -10.30 12.72
N VAL A 80 5.49 -10.66 13.92
CA VAL A 80 6.36 -11.05 15.03
C VAL A 80 6.46 -12.58 15.03
N PRO A 81 7.57 -13.18 14.55
CA PRO A 81 7.80 -14.61 14.77
C PRO A 81 7.96 -14.87 16.27
N ALA A 82 7.22 -15.86 16.78
CA ALA A 82 7.36 -16.36 18.15
C ALA A 82 8.57 -17.31 18.26
#